data_AF-A0A2D5AQ33-F1
#
_entry.id   AF-A0A2D5AQ33-F1
#
_cell.length_a   1.000
_cell.length_b   1.000
_cell.length_c   1.000
_cell.angle_alpha   90.00
_cell.angle_beta   90.00
_cell.angle_gamma   90.00
#
_symmetry.space_group_name_H-M   'P 1'
#
loop_
_entity.id
_entity.type
_entity.pdbx_description
1 polymer ?
#
loop_
_entity_poly.entity_id
_entity_poly.type
_entity_poly.pdbx_seq_one_letter_code
_entity_poly.pdbx_strand_id
1 'polypeptide(L)'
;MSSPESDRSKHWSKAAIASLTLAIAGFFSVGIVVGLFLAAIAAVCGHVARHNAEINDLRGGRVAVTGIVVGYLAMLSFPLWVVIAFGTFPTLRFYGEGRNEIAREASKARVESLYAACEDFARENNNRYPTEWDQLAGRYIPGHELRNLLRSPYTGGAPRACEIVPHDRPVLAAIAESLIVIQEIAPATESQIAVVYADGTVKLIHNPDYQ
;
A
#
# COMPACT_ATOMS: atom_id res chain seq x y z
N MET A 1 -78.41 18.98 15.84
CA MET A 1 -77.84 17.73 15.30
C MET A 1 -76.74 18.11 14.32
N SER A 2 -75.52 18.23 14.83
CA SER A 2 -74.30 18.45 14.03
C SER A 2 -73.70 17.09 13.71
N SER A 3 -73.55 16.77 12.42
CA SER A 3 -72.87 15.56 11.95
C SER A 3 -71.40 15.57 12.41
N PRO A 4 -70.83 14.44 12.83
CA PRO A 4 -69.42 14.34 13.12
C PRO A 4 -68.63 14.37 11.81
N GLU A 5 -67.90 15.46 11.56
CA GLU A 5 -66.83 15.50 10.57
C GLU A 5 -65.80 14.42 10.93
N SER A 6 -65.64 13.42 10.05
CA SER A 6 -64.67 12.35 10.29
C SER A 6 -63.26 12.94 10.25
N ASP A 7 -62.58 12.92 11.39
CA ASP A 7 -61.17 13.24 11.53
C ASP A 7 -60.35 12.16 10.81
N ARG A 8 -60.27 12.28 9.47
CA ARG A 8 -59.58 11.32 8.61
C ARG A 8 -58.09 11.64 8.70
N SER A 9 -57.43 11.05 9.69
CA SER A 9 -55.98 11.15 9.89
C SER A 9 -55.26 10.82 8.58
N LYS A 10 -54.68 11.85 7.93
CA LYS A 10 -53.95 11.69 6.67
C LYS A 10 -52.71 10.81 6.93
N HIS A 11 -52.80 9.53 6.55
CA HIS A 11 -51.71 8.56 6.69
C HIS A 11 -50.50 8.94 5.82
N TRP A 12 -49.30 8.80 6.37
CA TRP A 12 -48.04 9.06 5.67
C TRP A 12 -47.73 7.97 4.64
N SER A 13 -47.24 8.37 3.46
CA SER A 13 -46.84 7.42 2.42
C SER A 13 -45.60 6.63 2.83
N LYS A 14 -45.76 5.33 3.09
CA LYS A 14 -44.67 4.38 3.41
C LYS A 14 -43.61 4.32 2.31
N ALA A 15 -44.04 4.50 1.05
CA ALA A 15 -43.14 4.53 -0.11
C ALA A 15 -42.24 5.78 -0.13
N ALA A 16 -42.71 6.92 0.39
CA ALA A 16 -41.89 8.13 0.49
C ALA A 16 -40.77 7.98 1.53
N ILE A 17 -41.07 7.32 2.66
CA ILE A 17 -40.09 7.02 3.71
C ILE A 17 -39.05 6.02 3.19
N ALA A 18 -39.51 4.95 2.51
CA ALA A 18 -38.63 3.95 1.91
C ALA A 18 -37.71 4.55 0.83
N SER A 19 -38.23 5.45 -0.01
CA SER A 19 -37.42 6.16 -1.01
C SER A 19 -36.29 6.98 -0.37
N LEU A 20 -36.58 7.72 0.70
CA LEU A 20 -35.57 8.53 1.38
C LEU A 20 -34.50 7.68 2.08
N THR A 21 -34.89 6.61 2.79
CA THR A 21 -33.92 5.73 3.46
C THR A 21 -33.04 4.99 2.47
N LEU A 22 -33.58 4.53 1.33
CA LEU A 22 -32.77 3.90 0.29
C LEU A 22 -31.86 4.90 -0.41
N ALA A 23 -32.28 6.16 -0.60
CA ALA A 23 -31.42 7.20 -1.18
C ALA A 23 -30.22 7.50 -0.26
N ILE A 24 -30.47 7.62 1.05
CA ILE A 24 -29.42 7.83 2.05
C ILE A 24 -28.50 6.61 2.12
N ALA A 25 -29.07 5.40 2.22
CA ALA A 25 -28.29 4.17 2.26
C ALA A 25 -27.43 3.98 1.01
N GLY A 26 -27.98 4.27 -0.18
CA GLY A 26 -27.25 4.21 -1.46
C GLY A 26 -26.14 5.25 -1.56
N PHE A 27 -26.35 6.46 -1.02
CA PHE A 27 -25.32 7.50 -0.98
C PHE A 27 -24.15 7.16 -0.04
N PHE A 28 -24.43 6.52 1.10
CA PHE A 28 -23.41 6.15 2.08
C PHE A 28 -22.80 4.75 1.90
N SER A 29 -23.40 3.89 1.07
CA SER A 29 -22.83 2.58 0.77
C SER A 29 -21.61 2.74 -0.13
N VAL A 30 -20.43 2.49 0.45
CA VAL A 30 -19.11 2.57 -0.17
C VAL A 30 -18.94 1.63 -1.39
N GLY A 31 -19.85 0.67 -1.58
CA GLY A 31 -19.87 -0.21 -2.74
C GLY A 31 -20.45 0.47 -3.96
N ILE A 32 -19.59 0.90 -4.89
CA ILE A 32 -19.91 1.47 -6.22
C ILE A 32 -21.16 0.81 -6.86
N VAL A 33 -21.20 -0.51 -6.96
CA VAL A 33 -22.32 -1.23 -7.61
C VAL A 33 -23.58 -1.29 -6.74
N VAL A 34 -23.42 -1.51 -5.43
CA VAL A 34 -24.54 -1.67 -4.49
C VAL A 34 -25.23 -0.32 -4.23
N GLY A 35 -24.46 0.75 -4.10
CA GLY A 35 -24.97 2.10 -3.89
C GLY A 35 -25.70 2.66 -5.11
N LEU A 36 -25.18 2.39 -6.32
CA LEU A 36 -25.86 2.76 -7.56
C LEU A 36 -27.22 2.06 -7.69
N PHE A 37 -27.28 0.77 -7.37
CA PHE A 37 -28.52 -0.01 -7.41
C PHE A 37 -29.55 0.49 -6.38
N LEU A 38 -29.11 0.80 -5.16
CA LEU A 38 -29.97 1.37 -4.12
C LEU A 38 -30.49 2.76 -4.48
N ALA A 39 -29.65 3.63 -5.07
CA ALA A 39 -30.05 4.93 -5.56
C ALA A 39 -31.10 4.83 -6.69
N ALA A 40 -31.00 3.82 -7.56
CA ALA A 40 -31.98 3.55 -8.61
C ALA A 40 -33.33 3.14 -8.05
N ILE A 41 -33.35 2.19 -7.11
CA ILE A 41 -34.58 1.78 -6.43
C ILE A 41 -35.19 2.97 -5.68
N ALA A 42 -34.37 3.79 -5.02
CA ALA A 42 -34.83 4.98 -4.32
C ALA A 42 -35.54 5.98 -5.24
N ALA A 43 -34.99 6.24 -6.43
CA ALA A 43 -35.58 7.13 -7.42
C ALA A 43 -36.91 6.59 -7.97
N VAL A 44 -36.98 5.29 -8.28
CA VAL A 44 -38.22 4.63 -8.74
C VAL A 44 -39.30 4.68 -7.65
N CYS A 45 -38.96 4.30 -6.42
CA CYS A 45 -39.87 4.38 -5.27
C CYS A 45 -40.34 5.81 -5.00
N GLY A 46 -39.48 6.81 -5.22
CA GLY A 46 -39.81 8.22 -5.06
C GLY A 46 -40.82 8.70 -6.12
N HIS A 47 -40.67 8.29 -7.38
CA HIS A 47 -41.63 8.59 -8.44
C HIS A 47 -43.00 7.95 -8.16
N VAL A 48 -43.03 6.68 -7.74
CA VAL A 48 -44.26 5.98 -7.36
C VAL A 48 -44.92 6.63 -6.14
N ALA A 49 -44.13 7.03 -5.14
CA ALA A 49 -44.63 7.70 -3.93
C ALA A 49 -45.23 9.08 -4.23
N ARG A 50 -44.63 9.84 -5.17
CA ARG A 50 -45.14 11.14 -5.61
C ARG A 50 -46.48 10.99 -6.34
N HIS A 51 -46.55 10.06 -7.29
CA HIS A 51 -47.78 9.78 -8.05
C HIS A 51 -48.91 9.30 -7.13
N ASN A 52 -48.62 8.41 -6.18
CA ASN A 52 -49.63 7.94 -5.21
C ASN A 52 -50.05 9.02 -4.22
N ALA A 53 -49.17 9.94 -3.84
CA ALA A 53 -49.53 11.06 -2.96
C ALA A 53 -50.42 12.08 -3.65
N GLU A 54 -50.23 12.27 -4.96
CA GLU A 54 -51.04 13.16 -5.80
C GLU A 54 -52.45 12.60 -6.04
N ILE A 55 -52.56 11.29 -6.32
CA ILE A 55 -53.85 10.63 -6.58
C ILE A 55 -54.68 10.43 -5.31
N ASN A 56 -54.04 10.14 -4.17
CA ASN A 56 -54.75 9.72 -2.94
C ASN A 56 -54.76 10.80 -1.82
N ASP A 57 -54.38 12.05 -2.11
CA ASP A 57 -54.28 13.17 -1.14
C ASP A 57 -53.50 12.80 0.14
N LEU A 58 -52.39 12.06 -0.03
CA LEU A 58 -51.55 11.58 1.08
C LEU A 58 -50.47 12.62 1.42
N ARG A 59 -50.18 12.79 2.72
CA ARG A 59 -49.03 13.60 3.18
C ARG A 59 -47.71 12.87 2.87
N GLY A 60 -46.78 13.57 2.23
CA GLY A 60 -45.44 13.02 1.93
C GLY A 60 -44.85 13.38 0.56
N GLY A 61 -45.58 14.11 -0.30
CA GLY A 61 -45.10 14.48 -1.64
C GLY A 61 -43.75 15.21 -1.65
N ARG A 62 -43.51 16.14 -0.71
CA ARG A 62 -42.22 16.84 -0.58
C ARG A 62 -41.07 15.90 -0.21
N VAL A 63 -41.34 14.88 0.63
CA VAL A 63 -40.35 13.87 1.05
C VAL A 63 -39.99 12.93 -0.11
N ALA A 64 -40.99 12.56 -0.93
CA ALA A 64 -40.76 11.79 -2.15
C ALA A 64 -39.87 12.56 -3.15
N VAL A 65 -40.10 13.87 -3.33
CA VAL A 65 -39.26 14.72 -4.20
C VAL A 65 -37.83 14.79 -3.67
N THR A 66 -37.62 14.95 -2.36
CA THR A 66 -36.26 14.94 -1.80
C THR A 66 -35.54 13.61 -2.00
N GLY A 67 -36.23 12.46 -1.87
CA GLY A 67 -35.65 11.15 -2.16
C GLY A 67 -35.22 11.00 -3.63
N ILE A 68 -36.04 11.51 -4.56
CA ILE A 68 -35.71 11.54 -5.99
C ILE A 68 -34.46 12.40 -6.26
N VAL A 69 -34.41 13.62 -5.71
CA VAL A 69 -33.28 14.55 -5.92
C VAL A 69 -31.99 13.97 -5.37
N VAL A 70 -32.01 13.43 -4.15
CA VAL A 70 -30.83 12.81 -3.53
C VAL A 70 -30.39 11.56 -4.32
N GLY A 71 -31.32 10.74 -4.78
CA GLY A 71 -31.02 9.56 -5.61
C GLY A 71 -30.33 9.93 -6.92
N TYR A 72 -30.83 10.96 -7.64
CA TYR A 72 -30.19 11.41 -8.88
C TYR A 72 -28.83 12.08 -8.64
N LEU A 73 -28.67 12.85 -7.56
CA LEU A 73 -27.36 13.40 -7.20
C LEU A 73 -26.34 12.31 -6.87
N ALA A 74 -26.78 11.24 -6.17
CA ALA A 74 -25.95 10.08 -5.91
C ALA A 74 -25.52 9.37 -7.22
N MET A 75 -26.44 9.21 -8.17
CA MET A 75 -26.12 8.65 -9.49
C MET A 75 -25.18 9.53 -10.31
N LEU A 76 -25.39 10.85 -10.32
CA LEU A 76 -24.58 11.78 -11.12
C LEU A 76 -23.18 11.97 -10.54
N SER A 77 -23.02 11.85 -9.23
CA SER A 77 -21.70 11.89 -8.57
C SER A 77 -20.91 10.59 -8.72
N PHE A 78 -21.53 9.51 -9.19
CA PHE A 78 -20.91 8.20 -9.34
C PHE A 78 -19.67 8.19 -10.25
N PRO A 79 -19.69 8.77 -11.48
CA PRO A 79 -18.51 8.77 -12.34
C PRO A 79 -17.32 9.51 -11.71
N LEU A 80 -17.60 10.56 -10.92
CA LEU A 80 -16.58 11.31 -10.19
C LEU A 80 -15.91 10.44 -9.12
N TRP A 81 -16.70 9.68 -8.34
CA TRP A 81 -16.17 8.75 -7.33
C TRP A 81 -15.36 7.61 -7.95
N VAL A 82 -15.78 7.08 -9.10
CA VAL A 82 -15.01 6.06 -9.84
C VAL A 82 -13.64 6.62 -10.26
N VAL A 83 -13.60 7.81 -10.86
CA VAL A 83 -12.33 8.45 -11.27
C VAL A 83 -11.42 8.70 -10.07
N ILE A 84 -11.95 9.16 -8.93
CA ILE A 84 -11.17 9.37 -7.71
C ILE A 84 -10.63 8.04 -7.18
N ALA A 85 -11.46 7.01 -7.08
CA ALA A 85 -11.04 5.70 -6.57
C ALA A 85 -9.94 5.06 -7.44
N PHE A 86 -10.11 5.08 -8.77
CA PHE A 86 -9.12 4.54 -9.70
C PHE A 86 -7.88 5.42 -9.82
N GLY A 87 -7.97 6.75 -9.64
CA GLY A 87 -6.81 7.65 -9.67
C GLY A 87 -5.97 7.62 -8.39
N THR A 88 -6.58 7.35 -7.23
CA THR A 88 -5.89 7.36 -5.93
C THR A 88 -5.22 6.02 -5.59
N PHE A 89 -5.79 4.88 -6.02
CA PHE A 89 -5.24 3.55 -5.75
C PHE A 89 -3.82 3.29 -6.28
N PRO A 90 -3.47 3.63 -7.54
CA PRO A 90 -2.11 3.41 -8.04
C PRO A 90 -1.10 4.28 -7.30
N THR A 91 -1.45 5.55 -7.03
CA THR A 91 -0.57 6.51 -6.38
C THR A 91 -0.13 6.06 -4.97
N LEU A 92 -1.03 5.44 -4.20
CA LEU A 92 -0.69 4.92 -2.87
C LEU A 92 0.22 3.68 -2.92
N ARG A 93 0.09 2.82 -3.93
CA ARG A 93 0.99 1.66 -4.11
C ARG A 93 2.38 2.07 -4.60
N PHE A 94 2.45 2.97 -5.58
CA PHE A 94 3.73 3.48 -6.10
C PHE A 94 4.56 4.20 -5.03
N TYR A 95 3.91 4.90 -4.08
CA TYR A 95 4.63 5.61 -3.03
C TYR A 95 5.33 4.68 -2.03
N GLY A 96 4.79 3.47 -1.81
CA GLY A 96 5.40 2.45 -0.97
C GLY A 96 6.45 1.63 -1.72
N GLU A 97 6.14 1.19 -2.93
CA GLU A 97 7.02 0.32 -3.72
C GLU A 97 8.27 1.06 -4.23
N GLY A 98 8.14 2.32 -4.67
CA GLY A 98 9.27 3.10 -5.18
C GLY A 98 10.33 3.40 -4.13
N ARG A 99 9.94 3.58 -2.87
CA ARG A 99 10.88 3.75 -1.76
C ARG A 99 11.70 2.50 -1.47
N ASN A 100 11.06 1.34 -1.55
CA ASN A 100 11.71 0.06 -1.30
C ASN A 100 12.68 -0.28 -2.44
N GLU A 101 12.34 0.07 -3.67
CA GLU A 101 13.23 -0.16 -4.81
C GLU A 101 14.50 0.70 -4.73
N ILE A 102 14.38 2.00 -4.40
CA ILE A 102 15.54 2.87 -4.19
C ILE A 102 16.43 2.36 -3.06
N ALA A 103 15.83 1.87 -1.96
CA ALA A 103 16.58 1.30 -0.84
C ALA A 103 17.31 0.00 -1.23
N ARG A 104 16.68 -0.85 -2.06
CA ARG A 104 17.27 -2.10 -2.58
C ARG A 104 18.42 -1.83 -3.54
N GLU A 105 18.28 -0.87 -4.45
CA GLU A 105 19.37 -0.47 -5.34
C GLU A 105 20.56 0.08 -4.53
N ALA A 106 20.28 0.94 -3.54
CA ALA A 106 21.31 1.47 -2.65
C ALA A 106 21.99 0.37 -1.82
N SER A 107 21.24 -0.63 -1.36
CA SER A 107 21.77 -1.81 -0.67
C SER A 107 22.73 -2.59 -1.57
N LYS A 108 22.33 -2.97 -2.79
CA LYS A 108 23.19 -3.69 -3.74
C LYS A 108 24.51 -2.96 -4.00
N ALA A 109 24.44 -1.67 -4.35
CA ALA A 109 25.61 -0.86 -4.67
C ALA A 109 26.59 -0.76 -3.48
N ARG A 110 26.10 -0.76 -2.24
CA ARG A 110 26.94 -0.76 -1.03
C ARG A 110 27.67 -2.08 -0.87
N VAL A 111 26.96 -3.21 -0.96
CA VAL A 111 27.59 -4.53 -0.78
C VAL A 111 28.61 -4.79 -1.89
N GLU A 112 28.33 -4.37 -3.13
CA GLU A 112 29.30 -4.39 -4.23
C GLU A 112 30.56 -3.58 -3.92
N SER A 113 30.40 -2.34 -3.44
CA SER A 113 31.53 -1.47 -3.10
C SER A 113 32.38 -2.05 -1.98
N LEU A 114 31.74 -2.62 -0.95
CA LEU A 114 32.43 -3.30 0.15
C LEU A 114 33.18 -4.55 -0.36
N TYR A 115 32.56 -5.33 -1.24
CA TYR A 115 33.18 -6.51 -1.83
C TYR A 115 34.42 -6.15 -2.65
N ALA A 116 34.35 -5.10 -3.48
CA ALA A 116 35.50 -4.63 -4.26
C ALA A 116 36.69 -4.24 -3.36
N ALA A 117 36.43 -3.54 -2.25
CA ALA A 117 37.48 -3.19 -1.30
C ALA A 117 38.05 -4.43 -0.57
N CYS A 118 37.20 -5.39 -0.23
CA CYS A 118 37.62 -6.68 0.31
C CYS A 118 38.50 -7.47 -0.66
N GLU A 119 38.18 -7.46 -1.95
CA GLU A 119 38.97 -8.08 -3.02
C GLU A 119 40.36 -7.44 -3.14
N ASP A 120 40.43 -6.11 -3.14
CA ASP A 120 41.70 -5.39 -3.20
C ASP A 120 42.57 -5.65 -1.95
N PHE A 121 41.94 -5.73 -0.76
CA PHE A 121 42.63 -6.17 0.45
C PHE A 121 43.17 -7.59 0.31
N ALA A 122 42.36 -8.53 -0.19
CA ALA A 122 42.75 -9.93 -0.32
C ALA A 122 43.92 -10.12 -1.30
N ARG A 123 43.96 -9.36 -2.40
CA ARG A 123 45.08 -9.37 -3.35
C ARG A 123 46.41 -8.99 -2.72
N GLU A 124 46.39 -8.03 -1.79
CA GLU A 124 47.60 -7.59 -1.08
C GLU A 124 47.93 -8.46 0.14
N ASN A 125 46.96 -9.19 0.70
CA ASN A 125 47.09 -9.95 1.96
C ASN A 125 46.98 -11.47 1.77
N ASN A 126 47.75 -12.04 0.83
CA ASN A 126 47.85 -13.50 0.61
C ASN A 126 46.49 -14.19 0.37
N ASN A 127 45.60 -13.56 -0.38
CA ASN A 127 44.24 -14.02 -0.66
C ASN A 127 43.36 -14.19 0.59
N ARG A 128 43.68 -13.54 1.71
CA ARG A 128 42.84 -13.55 2.90
C ARG A 128 41.92 -12.35 2.92
N TYR A 129 40.64 -12.60 3.13
CA TYR A 129 39.66 -11.55 3.36
C TYR A 129 39.89 -10.89 4.72
N PRO A 130 39.49 -9.61 4.87
CA PRO A 130 39.54 -8.94 6.16
C PRO A 130 38.62 -9.64 7.17
N THR A 131 39.07 -9.77 8.41
CA THR A 131 38.23 -10.31 9.51
C THR A 131 37.41 -9.23 10.19
N GLU A 132 37.86 -7.98 10.07
CA GLU A 132 37.22 -6.81 10.68
C GLU A 132 37.15 -5.69 9.66
N TRP A 133 36.03 -4.96 9.64
CA TRP A 133 35.82 -3.83 8.73
C TRP A 133 36.87 -2.73 8.90
N ASP A 134 37.39 -2.53 10.12
CA ASP A 134 38.38 -1.49 10.41
C ASP A 134 39.73 -1.75 9.70
N GLN A 135 39.98 -2.97 9.21
CA GLN A 135 41.15 -3.31 8.38
C GLN A 135 41.09 -2.70 6.97
N LEU A 136 39.88 -2.39 6.48
CA LEU A 136 39.67 -1.71 5.21
C LEU A 136 39.75 -0.18 5.35
N ALA A 137 39.63 0.33 6.57
CA ALA A 137 39.61 1.76 6.83
C ALA A 137 40.96 2.42 6.50
N GLY A 138 40.90 3.54 5.80
CA GLY A 138 42.07 4.35 5.43
C GLY A 138 42.56 4.00 4.03
N ARG A 139 43.27 2.88 3.88
CA ARG A 139 43.98 2.55 2.62
C ARG A 139 43.07 2.12 1.48
N TYR A 140 42.01 1.35 1.76
CA TYR A 140 41.10 0.83 0.74
C TYR A 140 39.82 1.65 0.66
N ILE A 141 39.25 2.02 1.81
CA ILE A 141 38.09 2.92 1.89
C ILE A 141 38.36 4.00 2.96
N PRO A 142 38.14 5.29 2.65
CA PRO A 142 38.17 6.35 3.66
C PRO A 142 37.24 6.03 4.85
N GLY A 143 37.70 6.21 6.10
CA GLY A 143 36.92 5.76 7.27
C GLY A 143 35.52 6.39 7.42
N HIS A 144 35.31 7.60 6.88
CA HIS A 144 33.97 8.21 6.84
C HIS A 144 33.04 7.55 5.82
N GLU A 145 33.60 7.16 4.68
CA GLU A 145 32.90 6.46 3.61
C GLU A 145 32.59 5.03 4.03
N LEU A 146 33.53 4.32 4.68
CA LEU A 146 33.29 2.99 5.23
C LEU A 146 32.13 3.01 6.24
N ARG A 147 32.10 3.97 7.16
CA ARG A 147 30.97 4.12 8.10
C ARG A 147 29.66 4.40 7.37
N ASN A 148 29.69 5.15 6.28
CA ASN A 148 28.49 5.41 5.48
C ASN A 148 28.02 4.15 4.75
N LEU A 149 28.93 3.35 4.20
CA LEU A 149 28.64 2.08 3.50
C LEU A 149 28.09 1.03 4.45
N LEU A 150 28.66 0.90 5.65
CA LEU A 150 28.21 -0.04 6.68
C LEU A 150 26.85 0.31 7.29
N ARG A 151 26.37 1.54 7.14
CA ARG A 151 25.06 1.94 7.68
C ARG A 151 23.92 1.32 6.87
N SER A 152 22.84 0.89 7.53
CA SER A 152 21.66 0.42 6.81
C SER A 152 21.02 1.52 5.96
N PRO A 153 20.61 1.23 4.70
CA PRO A 153 19.82 2.16 3.89
C PRO A 153 18.34 2.21 4.31
N TYR A 154 17.88 1.26 5.14
CA TYR A 154 16.50 1.17 5.58
C TYR A 154 16.20 2.08 6.77
N THR A 155 14.95 2.52 6.88
CA THR A 155 14.52 3.39 7.98
C THR A 155 14.53 2.59 9.29
N GLY A 156 15.31 3.03 10.28
CA GLY A 156 15.43 2.34 11.57
C GLY A 156 16.48 1.21 11.59
N GLY A 157 17.25 1.02 10.52
CA GLY A 157 18.30 0.02 10.46
C GLY A 157 19.55 0.37 11.28
N ALA A 158 20.37 -0.65 11.54
CA ALA A 158 21.55 -0.55 12.38
C ALA A 158 22.66 0.33 11.74
N PRO A 159 23.53 0.95 12.57
CA PRO A 159 24.70 1.70 12.09
C PRO A 159 25.79 0.80 11.47
N ARG A 160 25.77 -0.50 11.79
CA ARG A 160 26.58 -1.56 11.14
C ARG A 160 25.61 -2.65 10.69
N ALA A 161 25.30 -2.63 9.40
CA ALA A 161 24.32 -3.46 8.73
C ALA A 161 24.97 -4.39 7.71
N CYS A 162 26.28 -4.61 7.79
CA CYS A 162 26.98 -5.59 6.96
C CYS A 162 27.88 -6.44 7.84
N GLU A 163 27.87 -7.74 7.60
CA GLU A 163 28.73 -8.73 8.24
C GLU A 163 29.63 -9.40 7.20
N ILE A 164 30.89 -9.64 7.57
CA ILE A 164 31.83 -10.42 6.76
C ILE A 164 31.65 -11.88 7.16
N VAL A 165 31.31 -12.72 6.19
CA VAL A 165 31.22 -14.17 6.38
C VAL A 165 32.58 -14.79 6.02
N PRO A 166 33.29 -15.42 6.99
CA PRO A 166 34.61 -15.98 6.75
C PRO A 166 34.54 -17.10 5.71
N HIS A 167 35.43 -17.05 4.72
CA HIS A 167 35.58 -18.12 3.73
C HIS A 167 37.02 -18.14 3.18
N ASP A 168 37.51 -19.33 2.85
CA ASP A 168 38.88 -19.53 2.34
C ASP A 168 38.93 -19.39 0.81
N ARG A 169 40.07 -18.91 0.28
CA ARG A 169 40.34 -18.77 -1.16
C ARG A 169 41.39 -19.78 -1.62
N PRO A 170 41.30 -20.29 -2.86
CA PRO A 170 40.32 -19.97 -3.90
C PRO A 170 38.99 -20.71 -3.72
N VAL A 171 37.89 -20.05 -4.07
CA VAL A 171 36.57 -20.69 -4.04
C VAL A 171 36.35 -21.49 -5.32
N LEU A 172 35.96 -22.76 -5.15
CA LEU A 172 35.60 -23.63 -6.26
C LEU A 172 34.31 -23.09 -6.91
N ALA A 173 34.34 -22.87 -8.22
CA ALA A 173 33.20 -22.31 -8.98
C ALA A 173 31.88 -23.08 -8.77
N ALA A 174 31.96 -24.40 -8.52
CA ALA A 174 30.80 -25.25 -8.28
C ALA A 174 30.04 -24.96 -6.96
N ILE A 175 30.67 -24.30 -6.00
CA ILE A 175 30.08 -23.98 -4.68
C ILE A 175 30.03 -22.48 -4.39
N ALA A 176 30.46 -21.64 -5.34
CA ALA A 176 30.55 -20.21 -5.12
C ALA A 176 29.17 -19.57 -4.84
N GLU A 177 28.10 -20.03 -5.51
CA GLU A 177 26.72 -19.60 -5.24
C GLU A 177 26.16 -20.07 -3.89
N SER A 178 26.88 -20.92 -3.16
CA SER A 178 26.50 -21.39 -1.83
C SER A 178 27.32 -20.78 -0.70
N LEU A 179 28.40 -20.06 -1.04
CA LEU A 179 29.31 -19.43 -0.09
C LEU A 179 29.11 -17.91 -0.10
N ILE A 180 28.63 -17.38 1.02
CA ILE A 180 28.40 -15.95 1.22
C ILE A 180 29.68 -15.30 1.76
N VAL A 181 29.99 -14.09 1.28
CA VAL A 181 31.16 -13.29 1.70
C VAL A 181 30.74 -12.08 2.51
N ILE A 182 29.68 -11.41 2.07
CA ILE A 182 29.11 -10.26 2.77
C ILE A 182 27.60 -10.44 2.85
N GLN A 183 27.06 -10.27 4.04
CA GLN A 183 25.63 -10.31 4.31
C GLN A 183 25.15 -8.98 4.88
N GLU A 184 24.08 -8.42 4.29
CA GLU A 184 23.40 -7.28 4.87
C GLU A 184 22.46 -7.70 6.02
N ILE A 185 22.46 -6.91 7.11
CA ILE A 185 21.57 -7.03 8.25
C ILE A 185 20.49 -5.95 8.11
N ALA A 186 19.30 -6.34 7.67
CA ALA A 186 18.16 -5.43 7.54
C ALA A 186 17.14 -5.61 8.68
N PRO A 187 16.31 -4.60 8.99
CA PRO A 187 15.22 -4.74 9.96
C PRO A 187 14.22 -5.83 9.57
N ALA A 188 13.55 -6.43 10.56
CA ALA A 188 12.50 -7.46 10.38
C ALA A 188 11.30 -7.00 9.52
N THR A 189 11.17 -5.70 9.28
CA THR A 189 10.13 -5.14 8.39
C THR A 189 10.46 -5.28 6.90
N GLU A 190 11.70 -5.66 6.55
CA GLU A 190 12.16 -5.77 5.17
C GLU A 190 12.16 -7.22 4.70
N SER A 191 11.54 -7.49 3.54
CA SER A 191 11.35 -8.85 3.02
C SER A 191 12.59 -9.48 2.38
N GLN A 192 13.57 -8.66 2.03
CA GLN A 192 14.76 -9.06 1.26
C GLN A 192 16.01 -8.34 1.77
N ILE A 193 17.15 -9.01 1.67
CA ILE A 193 18.48 -8.49 1.99
C ILE A 193 19.44 -8.73 0.83
N ALA A 194 20.42 -7.85 0.65
CA ALA A 194 21.50 -8.10 -0.31
C ALA A 194 22.59 -8.98 0.31
N VAL A 195 23.04 -9.96 -0.46
CA VAL A 195 24.20 -10.79 -0.14
C VAL A 195 25.14 -10.83 -1.33
N VAL A 196 26.43 -10.88 -1.04
CA VAL A 196 27.47 -11.12 -2.05
C VAL A 196 28.07 -12.49 -1.84
N TYR A 197 28.08 -13.28 -2.92
CA TYR A 197 28.66 -14.61 -2.98
C TYR A 197 30.16 -14.57 -3.28
N ALA A 198 30.81 -15.70 -3.09
CA ALA A 198 32.24 -15.86 -3.27
C ALA A 198 32.75 -15.69 -4.71
N ASP A 199 31.86 -15.78 -5.70
CA ASP A 199 32.14 -15.45 -7.11
C ASP A 199 31.98 -13.95 -7.41
N GLY A 200 31.62 -13.14 -6.42
CA GLY A 200 31.33 -11.71 -6.56
C GLY A 200 29.91 -11.43 -7.06
N THR A 201 29.06 -12.44 -7.24
CA THR A 201 27.66 -12.24 -7.65
C THR A 201 26.86 -11.67 -6.49
N VAL A 202 26.12 -10.59 -6.75
CA VAL A 202 25.21 -9.97 -5.78
C VAL A 202 23.79 -10.48 -6.02
N LYS A 203 23.15 -11.04 -5.00
CA LYS A 203 21.73 -11.42 -5.09
C LYS A 203 20.93 -10.85 -3.93
N LEU A 204 19.65 -10.60 -4.20
CA LEU A 204 18.67 -10.33 -3.15
C LEU A 204 18.10 -11.67 -2.70
N ILE A 205 18.25 -11.99 -1.42
CA ILE A 205 17.66 -13.17 -0.80
C ILE A 205 16.58 -12.77 0.18
N HIS A 206 15.70 -13.72 0.54
CA HIS A 206 14.70 -13.49 1.56
C HIS A 206 15.36 -13.18 2.90
N ASN A 207 14.86 -12.15 3.59
CA ASN A 207 15.32 -11.84 4.93
C ASN A 207 14.81 -12.91 5.92
N PRO A 208 15.70 -13.66 6.60
CA PRO A 208 15.27 -14.69 7.56
C PRO A 208 14.49 -14.12 8.75
N ASP A 209 14.65 -12.83 9.05
CA ASP A 209 13.96 -12.15 10.16
C ASP A 209 12.59 -11.56 9.76
N TYR A 210 12.17 -11.71 8.50
CA TYR A 210 10.88 -11.21 8.00
C TYR A 210 9.75 -12.20 8.29
N GLN A 211 8.72 -11.76 9.02
CA GLN A 211 7.53 -12.54 9.37
C GLN A 211 6.31 -12.22 8.49
#